data_AF-A0A2A2TJD4-F1
#
_entry.id   AF-A0A2A2TJD4-F1
#
_cell.length_a   1.000
_cell.length_b   1.000
_cell.length_c   1.000
_cell.angle_alpha   90.00
_cell.angle_beta   90.00
_cell.angle_gamma   90.00
#
_symmetry.space_group_name_H-M   'P 1'
#
loop_
_entity.id
_entity.type
_entity.pdbx_description
1 polymer ?
#
loop_
_entity_poly.entity_id
_entity_poly.type
_entity_poly.pdbx_seq_one_letter_code
_entity_poly.pdbx_strand_id
1 'polypeptide(L)'
;MLEAQEILVERYQLQRILGESASRQTWLALDLTNQEPVVVKLLLASDNLQWDNLRLFEREAKVLRQLEHFYIPQYRDSFVLDRNIVSFALVQEYIPAKSLKEVLGEGKIFNETEAREIAIAVLKILIYLHKLSPPALHRDIKPSNLLIDWSRNQQPQIYLVDFGAVQDKAAAEGATFTVVGTYGYAPLEQFGGRATPASDLYALGATLVNLVTGFAPADLPQFDSKMQFSNLVQLNPGFVRWLQKMTEPNLEYRFESAIAALEALEINQFAITATSADKDIPNTSISVSKSPDKLVVHIPGNKNILGLTIGSIGLILWVCFWLPTLGMNFTFNSRFIWLLTWLILGFVFTAWWTLPSNVESYICLDNRNFEIKWKLFGFTLRTQRGSVSDIDKVYSSKTGNSDMKKLYEVVLSLGVNEYYFSRIKGNLSSEESRYIASKIRDWLGI
;
A
#
# COMPACT_ATOMS: atom_id res chain seq x y z
N MET A 1 -0.10 21.52 -44.17
CA MET A 1 0.52 20.92 -42.97
C MET A 1 1.53 21.93 -42.47
N LEU A 2 1.66 22.15 -41.17
CA LEU A 2 2.69 23.06 -40.64
C LEU A 2 4.06 22.38 -40.74
N GLU A 3 5.10 23.18 -40.94
CA GLU A 3 6.46 22.67 -41.14
C GLU A 3 7.42 23.15 -40.03
N ALA A 4 8.52 22.42 -39.85
CA ALA A 4 9.59 22.88 -38.98
C ALA A 4 10.18 24.21 -39.51
N GLN A 5 10.66 25.05 -38.60
CA GLN A 5 11.15 26.42 -38.82
C GLN A 5 10.07 27.46 -39.14
N GLU A 6 8.82 27.06 -39.31
CA GLU A 6 7.71 27.98 -39.52
C GLU A 6 7.46 28.85 -38.28
N ILE A 7 7.21 30.15 -38.49
CA ILE A 7 6.95 31.11 -37.41
C ILE A 7 5.45 31.40 -37.33
N LEU A 8 4.85 31.07 -36.19
CA LEU A 8 3.46 31.37 -35.89
C LEU A 8 3.35 32.72 -35.19
N VAL A 9 2.39 33.54 -35.61
CA VAL A 9 2.08 34.87 -35.06
C VAL A 9 3.34 35.73 -34.83
N GLU A 10 4.30 35.65 -35.75
CA GLU A 10 5.60 36.37 -35.72
C GLU A 10 6.43 36.14 -34.44
N ARG A 11 6.12 35.09 -33.65
CA ARG A 11 6.73 34.87 -32.33
C ARG A 11 7.17 33.45 -32.07
N TYR A 12 6.36 32.45 -32.42
CA TYR A 12 6.65 31.06 -32.05
C TYR A 12 7.20 30.30 -33.25
N GLN A 13 8.50 30.03 -33.24
CA GLN A 13 9.16 29.27 -34.30
C GLN A 13 9.09 27.77 -34.01
N LEU A 14 8.36 27.02 -34.83
CA LEU A 14 8.22 25.57 -34.70
C LEU A 14 9.57 24.88 -34.92
N GLN A 15 9.93 23.93 -34.06
CA GLN A 15 11.19 23.19 -34.15
C GLN A 15 10.97 21.73 -34.56
N ARG A 16 10.23 20.98 -33.74
CA ARG A 16 9.93 19.56 -33.99
C ARG A 16 8.58 19.16 -33.40
N ILE A 17 7.97 18.13 -33.98
CA ILE A 17 6.75 17.52 -33.47
C ILE A 17 7.08 16.71 -32.21
N LEU A 18 6.28 16.91 -31.15
CA LEU A 18 6.29 16.11 -29.92
C LEU A 18 5.17 15.07 -29.92
N GLY A 19 4.06 15.33 -30.62
CA GLY A 19 2.96 14.38 -30.80
C GLY A 19 1.97 14.84 -31.86
N GLU A 20 1.35 13.88 -32.54
CA GLU A 20 0.41 14.14 -33.64
C GLU A 20 -0.73 13.13 -33.63
N SER A 21 -1.93 13.63 -33.96
CA SER A 21 -3.16 12.87 -34.17
C SER A 21 -4.01 13.61 -35.22
N ALA A 22 -5.08 12.97 -35.70
CA ALA A 22 -5.90 13.50 -36.78
C ALA A 22 -6.44 14.93 -36.54
N SER A 23 -6.70 15.31 -35.28
CA SER A 23 -7.25 16.63 -34.92
C SER A 23 -6.30 17.49 -34.10
N ARG A 24 -5.17 16.95 -33.61
CA ARG A 24 -4.24 17.66 -32.73
C ARG A 24 -2.79 17.47 -33.13
N GLN A 25 -2.03 18.55 -33.10
CA GLN A 25 -0.57 18.55 -33.22
C GLN A 25 0.06 19.23 -32.02
N THR A 26 1.12 18.67 -31.47
CA THR A 26 1.89 19.24 -30.37
C THR A 26 3.33 19.43 -30.83
N TRP A 27 3.82 20.66 -30.76
CA TRP A 27 5.14 21.04 -31.24
C TRP A 27 6.00 21.57 -30.11
N LEU A 28 7.29 21.26 -30.15
CA LEU A 28 8.31 22.08 -29.50
C LEU A 28 8.56 23.30 -30.40
N ALA A 29 8.56 24.48 -29.82
CA ALA A 29 8.82 25.73 -30.50
C ALA A 29 9.76 26.63 -29.66
N LEU A 30 10.36 27.62 -30.31
CA LEU A 30 11.11 28.69 -29.66
C LEU A 30 10.24 29.95 -29.62
N ASP A 31 10.02 30.51 -28.44
CA ASP A 31 9.46 31.85 -28.28
C ASP A 31 10.55 32.87 -28.60
N LEU A 32 10.45 33.51 -29.77
CA LEU A 32 11.45 34.46 -30.27
C LEU A 32 11.51 35.75 -29.44
N THR A 33 10.44 36.08 -28.71
CA THR A 33 10.42 37.28 -27.85
C THR A 33 11.19 37.04 -26.56
N ASN A 34 10.94 35.91 -25.90
CA ASN A 34 11.57 35.59 -24.61
C ASN A 34 12.85 34.76 -24.75
N GLN A 35 13.12 34.21 -25.94
CA GLN A 35 14.22 33.27 -26.21
C GLN A 35 14.15 32.00 -25.35
N GLU A 36 12.94 31.48 -25.14
CA GLU A 36 12.68 30.29 -24.32
C GLU A 36 11.98 29.19 -25.12
N PRO A 37 12.26 27.90 -24.85
CA PRO A 37 11.51 26.81 -25.45
C PRO A 37 10.10 26.73 -24.87
N VAL A 38 9.12 26.48 -25.74
CA VAL A 38 7.70 26.35 -25.40
C VAL A 38 7.07 25.18 -26.12
N VAL A 39 5.94 24.69 -25.59
CA VAL A 39 5.09 23.71 -26.26
C VAL A 39 3.91 24.45 -26.90
N VAL A 40 3.70 24.21 -28.19
CA VAL A 40 2.54 24.72 -28.94
C VAL A 40 1.63 23.55 -29.26
N LYS A 41 0.48 23.48 -28.59
CA LYS A 41 -0.62 22.55 -28.91
C LYS A 41 -1.57 23.21 -29.89
N LEU A 42 -1.91 22.50 -30.96
CA LEU A 42 -2.78 22.96 -32.03
C LEU A 42 -3.96 22.01 -32.15
N LEU A 43 -5.16 22.56 -32.22
CA LEU A 43 -6.38 21.87 -32.61
C LEU A 43 -6.75 22.29 -34.04
N LEU A 44 -6.74 21.34 -34.97
CA LEU A 44 -7.01 21.57 -36.39
C LEU A 44 -8.52 21.50 -36.67
N ALA A 45 -9.10 22.57 -37.24
CA ALA A 45 -10.51 22.58 -37.66
C ALA A 45 -10.74 21.82 -38.98
N SER A 46 -10.85 20.50 -38.92
CA SER A 46 -11.35 19.72 -40.07
C SER A 46 -12.87 19.90 -40.25
N ASP A 47 -13.42 19.58 -41.43
CA ASP A 47 -14.88 19.57 -41.67
C ASP A 47 -15.69 18.72 -40.67
N ASN A 48 -15.04 17.73 -40.04
CA ASN A 48 -15.59 16.89 -38.97
C ASN A 48 -15.19 17.35 -37.55
N LEU A 49 -14.95 18.66 -37.34
CA LEU A 49 -14.57 19.21 -36.03
C LEU A 49 -15.63 18.83 -34.99
N GLN A 50 -15.28 17.86 -34.14
CA GLN A 50 -16.14 17.48 -33.04
C GLN A 50 -16.14 18.62 -32.03
N TRP A 51 -17.29 19.26 -31.83
CA TRP A 51 -17.47 20.36 -30.87
C TRP A 51 -16.91 20.07 -29.48
N ASP A 52 -16.92 18.80 -29.07
CA ASP A 52 -16.31 18.34 -27.82
C ASP A 52 -14.79 18.56 -27.78
N ASN A 53 -14.06 18.35 -28.88
CA ASN A 53 -12.62 18.57 -28.92
C ASN A 53 -12.25 20.05 -28.74
N LEU A 54 -13.04 20.95 -29.34
CA LEU A 54 -12.88 22.39 -29.15
C LEU A 54 -13.17 22.79 -27.70
N ARG A 55 -14.28 22.31 -27.13
CA ARG A 55 -14.63 22.57 -25.73
C ARG A 55 -13.55 22.09 -24.75
N LEU A 56 -13.00 20.90 -24.96
CA LEU A 56 -11.91 20.38 -24.14
C LEU A 56 -10.64 21.23 -24.26
N PHE A 57 -10.32 21.71 -25.47
CA PHE A 57 -9.16 22.55 -25.72
C PHE A 57 -9.30 23.94 -25.07
N GLU A 58 -10.45 24.60 -25.23
CA GLU A 58 -10.74 25.88 -24.58
C GLU A 58 -10.72 25.76 -23.05
N ARG A 59 -11.24 24.65 -22.52
CA ARG A 59 -11.17 24.35 -21.08
C ARG A 59 -9.74 24.19 -20.59
N GLU A 60 -8.92 23.45 -21.34
CA GLU A 60 -7.49 23.30 -21.01
C GLU A 60 -6.82 24.66 -20.90
N ALA A 61 -6.96 25.51 -21.92
CA ALA A 61 -6.38 26.85 -21.92
C ALA A 61 -6.89 27.70 -20.74
N LYS A 62 -8.20 27.67 -20.48
CA LYS A 62 -8.82 28.43 -19.39
C LYS A 62 -8.31 27.99 -18.02
N VAL A 63 -8.28 26.67 -17.76
CA VAL A 63 -7.84 26.14 -16.47
C VAL A 63 -6.35 26.38 -16.29
N LEU A 64 -5.52 26.02 -17.28
CA LEU A 64 -4.07 26.17 -17.19
C LEU A 64 -3.65 27.63 -16.93
N ARG A 65 -4.38 28.60 -17.50
CA ARG A 65 -4.18 30.04 -17.25
C ARG A 65 -4.42 30.46 -15.80
N GLN A 66 -5.23 29.71 -15.04
CA GLN A 66 -5.56 29.98 -13.64
C GLN A 66 -4.66 29.21 -12.67
N LEU A 67 -3.86 28.24 -13.15
CA LEU A 67 -2.98 27.45 -12.32
C LEU A 67 -1.64 28.15 -12.11
N GLU A 68 -1.17 28.13 -10.88
CA GLU A 68 0.14 28.61 -10.47
C GLU A 68 0.78 27.55 -9.57
N HIS A 69 1.55 26.65 -10.19
CA HIS A 69 2.19 25.54 -9.50
C HIS A 69 3.48 25.11 -10.21
N PHE A 70 4.58 24.97 -9.47
CA PHE A 70 5.91 24.68 -10.04
C PHE A 70 5.98 23.37 -10.85
N TYR A 71 5.19 22.36 -10.48
CA TYR A 71 5.15 21.05 -11.14
C TYR A 71 4.04 20.91 -12.19
N ILE A 72 3.47 22.04 -12.64
CA ILE A 72 2.50 22.13 -13.73
C ILE A 72 3.05 23.13 -14.75
N PRO A 73 3.08 22.82 -16.06
CA PRO A 73 3.58 23.77 -17.05
C PRO A 73 2.79 25.08 -17.03
N GLN A 74 3.50 26.20 -16.98
CA GLN A 74 2.86 27.51 -16.99
C GLN A 74 2.18 27.79 -18.34
N TYR A 75 0.96 28.33 -18.29
CA TYR A 75 0.31 28.93 -19.45
C TYR A 75 1.14 30.12 -19.95
N ARG A 76 1.36 30.20 -21.27
CA ARG A 76 2.07 31.34 -21.88
C ARG A 76 1.14 32.16 -22.76
N ASP A 77 0.35 31.50 -23.61
CA ASP A 77 -0.46 32.20 -24.61
C ASP A 77 -1.56 31.29 -25.21
N SER A 78 -2.53 31.89 -25.88
CA SER A 78 -3.48 31.19 -26.75
C SER A 78 -3.95 32.13 -27.86
N PHE A 79 -4.05 31.58 -29.06
CA PHE A 79 -4.42 32.35 -30.25
C PHE A 79 -5.11 31.47 -31.29
N VAL A 80 -5.74 32.11 -32.28
CA VAL A 80 -6.34 31.43 -33.42
C VAL A 80 -5.50 31.73 -34.65
N LEU A 81 -5.16 30.68 -35.39
CA LEU A 81 -4.52 30.76 -36.70
C LEU A 81 -5.61 30.68 -37.75
N ASP A 82 -5.87 31.80 -38.41
CA ASP A 82 -6.77 31.87 -39.56
C ASP A 82 -5.95 31.65 -40.84
N ARG A 83 -6.00 30.42 -41.35
CA ARG A 83 -5.34 29.97 -42.60
C ARG A 83 -6.36 29.22 -43.45
N ASN A 84 -5.92 28.28 -44.28
CA ASN A 84 -6.81 27.38 -45.02
C ASN A 84 -7.76 26.58 -44.10
N ILE A 85 -7.32 26.32 -42.86
CA ILE A 85 -8.09 25.67 -41.80
C ILE A 85 -7.87 26.49 -40.52
N VAL A 86 -8.96 26.91 -39.87
CA VAL A 86 -8.92 27.58 -38.56
C VAL A 86 -8.24 26.64 -37.56
N SER A 87 -7.19 27.09 -36.89
CA SER A 87 -6.53 26.26 -35.88
C SER A 87 -6.44 27.02 -34.56
N PHE A 88 -6.84 26.37 -33.47
CA PHE A 88 -6.72 26.93 -32.13
C PHE A 88 -5.38 26.52 -31.55
N ALA A 89 -4.62 27.48 -31.03
CA ALA A 89 -3.31 27.27 -30.46
C ALA A 89 -3.31 27.56 -28.95
N LEU A 90 -2.64 26.70 -28.19
CA LEU A 90 -2.33 26.86 -26.78
C LEU A 90 -0.83 26.73 -26.61
N VAL A 91 -0.21 27.76 -26.04
CA VAL A 91 1.22 27.80 -25.75
C VAL A 91 1.45 27.66 -24.26
N GLN A 92 2.32 26.73 -23.89
CA GLN A 92 2.70 26.49 -22.50
C GLN A 92 4.21 26.31 -22.37
N GLU A 93 4.70 26.37 -21.14
CA GLU A 93 6.09 26.08 -20.79
C GLU A 93 6.52 24.70 -21.30
N TYR A 94 7.72 24.61 -21.88
CA TYR A 94 8.34 23.34 -22.20
C TYR A 94 9.13 22.79 -21.00
N ILE A 95 8.78 21.58 -20.58
CA ILE A 95 9.52 20.84 -19.57
C ILE A 95 10.47 19.87 -20.29
N PRO A 96 11.80 20.04 -20.17
CA PRO A 96 12.79 19.19 -20.86
C PRO A 96 12.98 17.84 -20.15
N ALA A 97 11.91 17.05 -20.05
CA ALA A 97 11.85 15.78 -19.34
C ALA A 97 11.13 14.70 -20.17
N LYS A 98 11.43 13.43 -19.92
CA LYS A 98 10.74 12.30 -20.55
C LYS A 98 9.44 11.99 -19.82
N SER A 99 8.43 11.53 -20.53
CA SER A 99 7.24 10.94 -19.91
C SER A 99 7.57 9.60 -19.26
N LEU A 100 6.84 9.25 -18.19
CA LEU A 100 6.95 7.91 -17.60
C LEU A 100 6.60 6.80 -18.59
N LYS A 101 5.77 7.08 -19.60
CA LYS A 101 5.48 6.15 -20.70
C LYS A 101 6.73 5.89 -21.56
N GLU A 102 7.48 6.91 -21.92
CA GLU A 102 8.74 6.75 -22.67
C GLU A 102 9.75 5.95 -21.85
N VAL A 103 9.86 6.24 -20.55
CA VAL A 103 10.75 5.52 -19.63
C VAL A 103 10.37 4.04 -19.51
N LEU A 104 9.06 3.71 -19.43
CA LEU A 104 8.58 2.34 -19.49
C LEU A 104 8.92 1.67 -20.84
N GLY A 105 8.77 2.40 -21.94
CA GLY A 105 9.10 1.93 -23.30
C GLY A 105 10.59 1.61 -23.49
N GLU A 106 11.46 2.24 -22.70
CA GLU A 106 12.89 1.94 -22.64
C GLU A 106 13.21 0.69 -21.77
N GLY A 107 12.19 0.03 -21.22
CA GLY A 107 12.32 -1.19 -20.43
C GLY A 107 12.55 -0.98 -18.93
N LYS A 108 12.46 0.27 -18.43
CA LYS A 108 12.58 0.53 -16.99
C LYS A 108 11.32 0.09 -16.25
N ILE A 109 11.50 -0.75 -15.24
CA ILE A 109 10.51 -1.05 -14.20
C ILE A 109 10.90 -0.32 -12.93
N PHE A 110 9.95 0.33 -12.29
CA PHE A 110 10.20 1.16 -11.11
C PHE A 110 10.17 0.30 -9.84
N ASN A 111 11.13 0.52 -8.95
CA ASN A 111 11.11 -0.13 -7.64
C ASN A 111 10.14 0.57 -6.68
N GLU A 112 9.92 -0.04 -5.50
CA GLU A 112 8.99 0.50 -4.51
C GLU A 112 9.32 1.94 -4.09
N THR A 113 10.59 2.24 -3.83
CA THR A 113 11.04 3.58 -3.40
C THR A 113 10.71 4.62 -4.46
N GLU A 114 11.05 4.36 -5.72
CA GLU A 114 10.77 5.27 -6.83
C GLU A 114 9.26 5.45 -7.03
N ALA A 115 8.47 4.37 -6.96
CA ALA A 115 7.02 4.44 -7.09
C ALA A 115 6.38 5.28 -5.96
N ARG A 116 6.90 5.17 -4.72
CA ARG A 116 6.45 6.00 -3.59
C ARG A 116 6.82 7.47 -3.78
N GLU A 117 8.02 7.76 -4.26
CA GLU A 117 8.44 9.15 -4.55
C GLU A 117 7.55 9.79 -5.63
N ILE A 118 7.24 9.03 -6.69
CA ILE A 118 6.30 9.46 -7.73
C ILE A 118 4.91 9.68 -7.14
N ALA A 119 4.42 8.75 -6.30
CA ALA A 119 3.13 8.88 -5.65
C ALA A 119 3.04 10.15 -4.81
N ILE A 120 4.05 10.43 -3.97
CA ILE A 120 4.12 11.63 -3.14
C ILE A 120 4.10 12.90 -4.00
N ALA A 121 4.91 12.93 -5.06
CA ALA A 121 4.98 14.10 -5.94
C ALA A 121 3.64 14.39 -6.62
N VAL A 122 2.99 13.36 -7.18
CA VAL A 122 1.68 13.54 -7.84
C VAL A 122 0.59 13.86 -6.83
N LEU A 123 0.55 13.23 -5.66
CA LEU A 123 -0.43 13.54 -4.61
C LEU A 123 -0.35 15.00 -4.19
N LYS A 124 0.86 15.58 -4.06
CA LYS A 124 1.02 17.02 -3.76
C LYS A 124 0.40 17.92 -4.83
N ILE A 125 0.55 17.56 -6.10
CA ILE A 125 -0.10 18.26 -7.22
C ILE A 125 -1.62 18.14 -7.13
N LEU A 126 -2.14 16.94 -6.84
CA LEU A 126 -3.58 16.71 -6.70
C LEU A 126 -4.17 17.46 -5.50
N ILE A 127 -3.46 17.52 -4.37
CA ILE A 127 -3.86 18.33 -3.21
C ILE A 127 -4.04 19.79 -3.61
N TYR A 128 -3.14 20.35 -4.43
CA TYR A 128 -3.28 21.70 -4.95
C TYR A 128 -4.53 21.86 -5.82
N LEU A 129 -4.68 21.00 -6.85
CA LEU A 129 -5.81 21.07 -7.79
C LEU A 129 -7.18 20.89 -7.11
N HIS A 130 -7.28 19.93 -6.20
CA HIS A 130 -8.54 19.59 -5.51
C HIS A 130 -8.94 20.64 -4.46
N LYS A 131 -8.01 21.52 -4.03
CA LYS A 131 -8.28 22.65 -3.12
C LYS A 131 -8.76 23.92 -3.82
N LEU A 132 -8.67 23.99 -5.14
CA LEU A 132 -9.18 25.13 -5.90
C LEU A 132 -10.69 25.30 -5.69
N SER A 133 -11.20 26.49 -5.95
CA SER A 133 -12.62 26.82 -5.81
C SER A 133 -13.15 27.40 -7.14
N PRO A 134 -13.84 26.60 -7.97
CA PRO A 134 -14.18 25.18 -7.77
C PRO A 134 -12.96 24.23 -7.90
N PRO A 135 -13.04 23.00 -7.35
CA PRO A 135 -11.98 22.00 -7.53
C PRO A 135 -11.79 21.64 -9.00
N ALA A 136 -10.52 21.54 -9.42
CA ALA A 136 -10.14 21.07 -10.75
C ALA A 136 -9.78 19.58 -10.69
N LEU A 137 -10.47 18.75 -11.49
CA LEU A 137 -10.18 17.31 -11.61
C LEU A 137 -9.42 17.05 -12.90
N HIS A 138 -8.27 16.37 -12.86
CA HIS A 138 -7.45 16.15 -14.06
C HIS A 138 -8.06 15.14 -15.03
N ARG A 139 -8.60 14.02 -14.51
CA ARG A 139 -9.36 12.99 -15.25
C ARG A 139 -8.59 12.21 -16.32
N ASP A 140 -7.28 12.37 -16.45
CA ASP A 140 -6.47 11.62 -17.41
C ASP A 140 -5.03 11.44 -16.92
N ILE A 141 -4.88 11.09 -15.64
CA ILE A 141 -3.59 10.76 -15.05
C ILE A 141 -3.15 9.39 -15.57
N LYS A 142 -2.01 9.35 -16.23
CA LYS A 142 -1.41 8.16 -16.84
C LYS A 142 0.07 8.39 -17.12
N PRO A 143 0.88 7.35 -17.40
CA PRO A 143 2.31 7.51 -17.62
C PRO A 143 2.71 8.51 -18.72
N SER A 144 1.88 8.73 -19.76
CA SER A 144 2.21 9.72 -20.81
C SER A 144 2.05 11.17 -20.36
N ASN A 145 1.30 11.41 -19.27
CA ASN A 145 0.94 12.74 -18.77
C ASN A 145 1.72 13.11 -17.51
N LEU A 146 2.69 12.28 -17.13
CA LEU A 146 3.63 12.52 -16.04
C LEU A 146 5.05 12.55 -16.62
N LEU A 147 5.70 13.69 -16.55
CA LEU A 147 7.10 13.84 -16.95
C LEU A 147 8.01 13.68 -15.74
N ILE A 148 9.14 13.01 -15.93
CA ILE A 148 10.12 12.76 -14.87
C ILE A 148 11.47 13.38 -15.23
N ASP A 149 11.97 14.23 -14.33
CA ASP A 149 13.30 14.82 -14.40
C ASP A 149 14.18 14.30 -13.25
N TRP A 150 15.33 13.72 -13.60
CA TRP A 150 16.33 13.18 -12.68
C TRP A 150 17.50 14.14 -12.45
N SER A 151 17.53 15.30 -13.11
CA SER A 151 18.72 16.15 -13.22
C SER A 151 18.97 17.04 -11.99
N ARG A 152 17.92 17.39 -11.23
CA ARG A 152 18.00 18.48 -10.24
C ARG A 152 18.30 18.05 -8.80
N ASN A 153 18.13 16.78 -8.43
CA ASN A 153 18.31 16.29 -7.04
C ASN A 153 18.55 14.77 -6.99
N GLN A 154 18.78 14.22 -5.77
CA GLN A 154 18.71 12.77 -5.52
C GLN A 154 17.28 12.18 -5.62
N GLN A 155 16.25 13.02 -5.74
CA GLN A 155 14.84 12.61 -5.87
C GLN A 155 14.26 13.05 -7.22
N PRO A 156 13.42 12.22 -7.87
CA PRO A 156 12.81 12.54 -9.15
C PRO A 156 11.81 13.70 -9.02
N GLN A 157 11.90 14.67 -9.93
CA GLN A 157 10.89 15.72 -10.07
C GLN A 157 9.81 15.26 -11.06
N ILE A 158 8.55 15.29 -10.62
CA ILE A 158 7.42 14.86 -11.42
C ILE A 158 6.57 16.06 -11.81
N TYR A 159 6.33 16.21 -13.11
CA TYR A 159 5.48 17.26 -13.67
C TYR A 159 4.21 16.63 -14.24
N LEU A 160 3.06 17.21 -13.89
CA LEU A 160 1.76 16.79 -14.42
C LEU A 160 1.40 17.67 -15.61
N VAL A 161 1.14 17.05 -16.76
CA VAL A 161 0.86 17.74 -18.04
C VAL A 161 -0.44 17.28 -18.65
N ASP A 162 -0.91 18.01 -19.66
CA ASP A 162 -2.12 17.70 -20.46
C ASP A 162 -3.44 17.77 -19.70
N PHE A 163 -3.92 19.01 -19.51
CA PHE A 163 -5.17 19.31 -18.81
C PHE A 163 -6.38 19.27 -19.76
N GLY A 164 -6.27 18.62 -20.91
CA GLY A 164 -7.34 18.51 -21.92
C GLY A 164 -8.62 17.85 -21.41
N ALA A 165 -8.54 16.99 -20.39
CA ALA A 165 -9.67 16.30 -19.78
C ALA A 165 -10.25 17.02 -18.55
N VAL A 166 -9.66 18.16 -18.16
CA VAL A 166 -9.94 18.80 -16.88
C VAL A 166 -11.40 19.24 -16.75
N GLN A 167 -11.94 19.12 -15.54
CA GLN A 167 -13.31 19.55 -15.24
C GLN A 167 -13.38 20.27 -13.90
N ASP A 168 -13.99 21.45 -13.92
CA ASP A 168 -14.44 22.15 -12.71
C ASP A 168 -15.71 21.47 -12.19
N LYS A 169 -15.73 21.10 -10.90
CA LYS A 169 -16.91 20.43 -10.30
C LYS A 169 -18.21 21.23 -10.49
N ALA A 170 -18.13 22.56 -10.44
CA ALA A 170 -19.28 23.44 -10.65
C ALA A 170 -19.86 23.39 -12.07
N ALA A 171 -19.06 23.04 -13.09
CA ALA A 171 -19.53 22.89 -14.46
C ALA A 171 -20.26 21.55 -14.70
N ALA A 172 -20.17 20.58 -13.77
CA ALA A 172 -20.80 19.27 -13.89
C ALA A 172 -22.32 19.31 -13.68
N GLU A 173 -22.85 20.30 -12.96
CA GLU A 173 -24.28 20.35 -12.57
C GLU A 173 -25.22 20.87 -13.68
N GLY A 174 -24.72 21.16 -14.89
CA GLY A 174 -25.56 21.61 -16.00
C GLY A 174 -24.96 21.55 -17.41
N ALA A 175 -23.75 21.00 -17.60
CA ALA A 175 -23.11 20.92 -18.92
C ALA A 175 -23.19 19.52 -19.54
N THR A 176 -23.18 19.46 -20.87
CA THR A 176 -22.98 18.21 -21.64
C THR A 176 -21.68 17.55 -21.19
N PHE A 177 -21.76 16.32 -20.70
CA PHE A 177 -20.59 15.59 -20.23
C PHE A 177 -19.83 14.97 -21.40
N THR A 178 -18.59 15.40 -21.63
CA THR A 178 -17.69 14.74 -22.57
C THR A 178 -17.04 13.54 -21.88
N VAL A 179 -17.28 12.35 -22.42
CA VAL A 179 -16.63 11.11 -21.97
C VAL A 179 -15.15 11.18 -22.31
N VAL A 180 -14.31 11.34 -21.29
CA VAL A 180 -12.85 11.33 -21.40
C VAL A 180 -12.28 10.36 -20.38
N GLY A 181 -11.15 9.74 -20.73
CA GLY A 181 -10.47 8.76 -19.90
C GLY A 181 -9.80 7.70 -20.74
N THR A 182 -8.61 7.28 -20.31
CA THR A 182 -7.89 6.19 -20.95
C THR A 182 -8.31 4.86 -20.32
N TYR A 183 -8.70 3.88 -21.14
CA TYR A 183 -9.13 2.56 -20.66
C TYR A 183 -8.08 1.92 -19.74
N GLY A 184 -8.54 1.37 -18.62
CA GLY A 184 -7.69 0.82 -17.55
C GLY A 184 -7.16 1.84 -16.53
N TYR A 185 -7.00 3.12 -16.90
CA TYR A 185 -6.57 4.17 -15.97
C TYR A 185 -7.75 4.96 -15.40
N ALA A 186 -8.79 5.17 -16.20
CA ALA A 186 -9.98 5.88 -15.76
C ALA A 186 -10.95 4.93 -15.05
N PRO A 187 -11.51 5.31 -13.89
CA PRO A 187 -12.50 4.50 -13.19
C PRO A 187 -13.91 4.64 -13.81
N LEU A 188 -14.81 3.68 -13.52
CA LEU A 188 -16.12 3.58 -14.17
C LEU A 188 -17.02 4.81 -13.95
N GLU A 189 -16.99 5.41 -12.76
CA GLU A 189 -17.79 6.61 -12.46
C GLU A 189 -17.42 7.80 -13.34
N GLN A 190 -16.17 7.84 -13.84
CA GLN A 190 -15.73 8.89 -14.76
C GLN A 190 -16.41 8.74 -16.11
N PHE A 191 -16.60 7.53 -16.64
CA PHE A 191 -17.35 7.34 -17.88
C PHE A 191 -18.84 7.71 -17.74
N GLY A 192 -19.37 7.63 -16.52
CA GLY A 192 -20.76 8.00 -16.18
C GLY A 192 -20.99 9.47 -15.85
N GLY A 193 -20.00 10.35 -16.02
CA GLY A 193 -20.17 11.79 -15.74
C GLY A 193 -19.94 12.23 -14.30
N ARG A 194 -19.52 11.31 -13.43
CA ARG A 194 -19.51 11.51 -11.97
C ARG A 194 -18.10 11.47 -11.40
N ALA A 195 -17.14 12.00 -12.16
CA ALA A 195 -15.76 12.09 -11.70
C ALA A 195 -15.68 12.91 -10.39
N THR A 196 -14.87 12.42 -9.46
CA THR A 196 -14.62 13.06 -8.16
C THR A 196 -13.11 13.18 -7.94
N PRO A 197 -12.64 13.89 -6.89
CA PRO A 197 -11.24 13.84 -6.48
C PRO A 197 -10.69 12.40 -6.34
N ALA A 198 -11.52 11.48 -5.85
CA ALA A 198 -11.18 10.06 -5.72
C ALA A 198 -10.99 9.36 -7.08
N SER A 199 -11.54 9.90 -8.17
CA SER A 199 -11.31 9.36 -9.53
C SER A 199 -9.89 9.62 -10.01
N ASP A 200 -9.32 10.79 -9.72
CA ASP A 200 -7.90 11.08 -9.97
C ASP A 200 -6.97 10.16 -9.15
N LEU A 201 -7.37 9.82 -7.91
CA LEU A 201 -6.62 8.87 -7.07
C LEU A 201 -6.60 7.47 -7.65
N TYR A 202 -7.70 7.01 -8.24
CA TYR A 202 -7.71 5.73 -8.95
C TYR A 202 -6.75 5.76 -10.13
N ALA A 203 -6.79 6.83 -10.94
CA ALA A 203 -5.92 6.97 -12.09
C ALA A 203 -4.43 7.01 -11.70
N LEU A 204 -4.09 7.67 -10.58
CA LEU A 204 -2.75 7.60 -9.99
C LEU A 204 -2.41 6.17 -9.53
N GLY A 205 -3.31 5.49 -8.81
CA GLY A 205 -3.10 4.11 -8.39
C GLY A 205 -2.82 3.17 -9.56
N ALA A 206 -3.64 3.23 -10.60
CA ALA A 206 -3.47 2.45 -11.83
C ALA A 206 -2.16 2.80 -12.55
N THR A 207 -1.78 4.08 -12.56
CA THR A 207 -0.48 4.53 -13.08
C THR A 207 0.67 3.92 -12.31
N LEU A 208 0.64 3.95 -10.98
CA LEU A 208 1.69 3.37 -10.13
C LEU A 208 1.78 1.85 -10.31
N VAL A 209 0.65 1.16 -10.41
CA VAL A 209 0.63 -0.29 -10.69
C VAL A 209 1.29 -0.59 -12.04
N ASN A 210 1.02 0.22 -13.08
CA ASN A 210 1.74 0.06 -14.35
C ASN A 210 3.25 0.23 -14.17
N LEU A 211 3.70 1.25 -13.44
CA LEU A 211 5.13 1.51 -13.26
C LEU A 211 5.89 0.38 -12.56
N VAL A 212 5.26 -0.28 -11.58
CA VAL A 212 5.89 -1.37 -10.80
C VAL A 212 5.73 -2.75 -11.45
N THR A 213 4.72 -2.94 -12.31
CA THR A 213 4.48 -4.22 -13.00
C THR A 213 5.06 -4.24 -14.41
N GLY A 214 5.16 -3.09 -15.06
CA GLY A 214 5.42 -2.94 -16.50
C GLY A 214 4.22 -3.22 -17.40
N PHE A 215 3.07 -3.60 -16.83
CA PHE A 215 1.87 -3.96 -17.59
C PHE A 215 0.83 -2.85 -17.51
N ALA A 216 0.20 -2.55 -18.65
CA ALA A 216 -0.91 -1.62 -18.64
C ALA A 216 -2.05 -2.17 -17.77
N PRO A 217 -2.75 -1.29 -17.02
CA PRO A 217 -3.88 -1.67 -16.17
C PRO A 217 -4.96 -2.53 -16.86
N ALA A 218 -5.18 -2.28 -18.14
CA ALA A 218 -6.13 -3.00 -18.97
C ALA A 218 -5.72 -4.46 -19.26
N ASP A 219 -4.42 -4.74 -19.24
CA ASP A 219 -3.87 -6.07 -19.55
C ASP A 219 -3.74 -6.94 -18.30
N LEU A 220 -3.94 -6.35 -17.11
CA LEU A 220 -3.86 -7.07 -15.84
C LEU A 220 -5.13 -7.89 -15.58
N PRO A 221 -5.00 -9.09 -14.98
CA PRO A 221 -6.18 -9.88 -14.61
C PRO A 221 -7.07 -9.11 -13.64
N GLN A 222 -8.38 -9.25 -13.81
CA GLN A 222 -9.37 -8.64 -12.93
C GLN A 222 -10.21 -9.70 -12.21
N PHE A 223 -10.47 -9.48 -10.94
CA PHE A 223 -11.40 -10.28 -10.13
C PHE A 223 -12.28 -9.33 -9.33
N ASP A 224 -13.60 -9.49 -9.43
CA ASP A 224 -14.58 -8.58 -8.81
C ASP A 224 -14.34 -7.10 -9.16
N SER A 225 -14.01 -6.84 -10.43
CA SER A 225 -13.60 -5.52 -10.95
C SER A 225 -12.33 -4.94 -10.33
N LYS A 226 -11.63 -5.68 -9.46
CA LYS A 226 -10.36 -5.27 -8.85
C LYS A 226 -9.18 -5.83 -9.63
N MET A 227 -8.20 -4.97 -9.86
CA MET A 227 -6.96 -5.30 -10.55
C MET A 227 -6.10 -6.26 -9.70
N GLN A 228 -5.66 -7.36 -10.30
CA GLN A 228 -4.85 -8.38 -9.64
C GLN A 228 -3.38 -8.21 -10.01
N PHE A 229 -2.66 -7.38 -9.27
CA PHE A 229 -1.22 -7.10 -9.50
C PHE A 229 -0.29 -7.63 -8.41
N SER A 230 -0.82 -7.96 -7.22
CA SER A 230 -0.01 -8.31 -6.04
C SER A 230 0.90 -9.53 -6.25
N ASN A 231 0.49 -10.48 -7.09
CA ASN A 231 1.28 -11.67 -7.42
C ASN A 231 2.39 -11.43 -8.46
N LEU A 232 2.38 -10.27 -9.12
CA LEU A 232 3.31 -9.91 -10.18
C LEU A 232 4.50 -9.07 -9.66
N VAL A 233 4.44 -8.65 -8.39
CA VAL A 233 5.39 -7.69 -7.81
C VAL A 233 5.92 -8.18 -6.47
N GLN A 234 7.13 -7.76 -6.12
CA GLN A 234 7.73 -7.97 -4.80
C GLN A 234 7.77 -6.62 -4.07
N LEU A 235 6.63 -6.21 -3.53
CA LEU A 235 6.46 -4.96 -2.80
C LEU A 235 6.09 -5.24 -1.35
N ASN A 236 6.40 -4.29 -0.46
CA ASN A 236 5.95 -4.30 0.92
C ASN A 236 4.42 -4.47 0.99
N PRO A 237 3.90 -5.38 1.84
CA PRO A 237 2.46 -5.61 1.95
C PRO A 237 1.64 -4.34 2.26
N GLY A 238 2.19 -3.40 3.01
CA GLY A 238 1.58 -2.09 3.28
C GLY A 238 1.43 -1.23 2.04
N PHE A 239 2.44 -1.23 1.17
CA PHE A 239 2.34 -0.55 -0.12
C PHE A 239 1.34 -1.21 -1.05
N VAL A 240 1.30 -2.54 -1.08
CA VAL A 240 0.31 -3.29 -1.87
C VAL A 240 -1.11 -2.95 -1.43
N ARG A 241 -1.40 -2.96 -0.12
CA ARG A 241 -2.71 -2.54 0.41
C ARG A 241 -3.04 -1.09 0.08
N TRP A 242 -2.06 -0.21 0.18
CA TRP A 242 -2.23 1.19 -0.18
C TRP A 242 -2.59 1.36 -1.67
N LEU A 243 -1.89 0.68 -2.58
CA LEU A 243 -2.20 0.66 -4.01
C LEU A 243 -3.57 0.05 -4.29
N GLN A 244 -3.92 -1.07 -3.64
CA GLN A 244 -5.24 -1.69 -3.76
C GLN A 244 -6.36 -0.72 -3.35
N LYS A 245 -6.15 0.03 -2.27
CA LYS A 245 -7.10 1.05 -1.79
C LYS A 245 -7.18 2.26 -2.75
N MET A 246 -6.08 2.65 -3.39
CA MET A 246 -6.10 3.67 -4.45
C MET A 246 -6.92 3.20 -5.66
N THR A 247 -6.74 1.95 -6.08
CA THR A 247 -7.40 1.33 -7.24
C THR A 247 -8.72 0.63 -6.91
N GLU A 248 -9.35 0.96 -5.77
CA GLU A 248 -10.60 0.33 -5.36
C GLU A 248 -11.76 0.80 -6.25
N PRO A 249 -12.50 -0.10 -6.93
CA PRO A 249 -13.60 0.29 -7.81
C PRO A 249 -14.72 1.03 -7.09
N ASN A 250 -15.05 0.65 -5.86
CA ASN A 250 -16.07 1.33 -5.08
C ASN A 250 -15.51 2.60 -4.41
N LEU A 251 -16.14 3.75 -4.68
CA LEU A 251 -15.76 5.04 -4.12
C LEU A 251 -15.76 5.07 -2.59
N GLU A 252 -16.68 4.36 -1.93
CA GLU A 252 -16.79 4.35 -0.46
C GLU A 252 -15.60 3.70 0.23
N TYR A 253 -14.90 2.80 -0.48
CA TYR A 253 -13.74 2.08 0.04
C TYR A 253 -12.42 2.68 -0.44
N ARG A 254 -12.46 3.62 -1.40
CA ARG A 254 -11.30 4.37 -1.90
C ARG A 254 -10.91 5.48 -0.91
N PHE A 255 -9.70 6.01 -1.03
CA PHE A 255 -9.34 7.22 -0.30
C PHE A 255 -10.24 8.40 -0.69
N GLU A 256 -10.75 9.11 0.31
CA GLU A 256 -11.66 10.25 0.11
C GLU A 256 -10.95 11.48 -0.47
N SER A 257 -9.65 11.65 -0.19
CA SER A 257 -8.86 12.80 -0.63
C SER A 257 -7.39 12.46 -0.85
N ALA A 258 -6.71 13.28 -1.66
CA ALA A 258 -5.27 13.17 -1.88
C ALA A 258 -4.46 13.36 -0.58
N ILE A 259 -4.97 14.13 0.39
CA ILE A 259 -4.34 14.30 1.71
C ILE A 259 -4.39 12.97 2.48
N ALA A 260 -5.57 12.35 2.58
CA ALA A 260 -5.73 11.08 3.27
C ALA A 260 -4.89 9.97 2.64
N ALA A 261 -4.77 9.96 1.31
CA ALA A 261 -3.89 9.03 0.60
C ALA A 261 -2.41 9.28 0.91
N LEU A 262 -1.97 10.54 0.96
CA LEU A 262 -0.60 10.92 1.29
C LEU A 262 -0.23 10.57 2.74
N GLU A 263 -1.08 10.92 3.70
CA GLU A 263 -0.86 10.59 5.12
C GLU A 263 -0.75 9.07 5.32
N ALA A 264 -1.64 8.29 4.70
CA ALA A 264 -1.58 6.83 4.77
C ALA A 264 -0.30 6.26 4.13
N LEU A 265 0.22 6.89 3.07
CA LEU A 265 1.46 6.48 2.41
C LEU A 265 2.67 6.76 3.31
N GLU A 266 2.72 7.93 3.92
CA GLU A 266 3.77 8.36 4.84
C GLU A 266 3.79 7.51 6.11
N ILE A 267 2.64 7.20 6.72
CA ILE A 267 2.54 6.31 7.89
C ILE A 267 3.14 4.94 7.58
N ASN A 268 2.83 4.37 6.41
CA ASN A 268 3.43 3.10 5.97
C ASN A 268 4.96 3.20 5.85
N GLN A 269 5.49 4.35 5.41
CA GLN A 269 6.93 4.57 5.31
C GLN A 269 7.58 4.74 6.68
N PHE A 270 6.97 5.49 7.59
CA PHE A 270 7.46 5.65 8.96
C PHE A 270 7.47 4.33 9.73
N ALA A 271 6.47 3.46 9.53
CA ALA A 271 6.48 2.11 10.10
C ALA A 271 7.68 1.29 9.61
N ILE A 272 8.10 1.45 8.35
CA ILE A 272 9.30 0.79 7.80
C ILE A 272 10.58 1.38 8.40
N THR A 273 10.70 2.71 8.44
CA THR A 273 11.92 3.39 8.92
C THR A 273 12.10 3.24 10.44
N ALA A 274 11.04 3.40 11.24
CA ALA A 274 11.06 3.19 12.69
C ALA A 274 11.39 1.74 13.08
N THR A 275 11.14 0.78 12.18
CA THR A 275 11.48 -0.63 12.39
C THR A 275 12.98 -0.92 12.30
N SER A 276 13.78 -0.02 11.70
CA SER A 276 15.24 -0.18 11.58
C SER A 276 16.05 0.46 12.72
N ALA A 277 15.39 1.14 13.69
CA ALA A 277 16.05 1.90 14.75
C ALA A 277 15.49 1.68 16.16
N ASP A 278 14.74 0.60 16.41
CA ASP A 278 14.11 0.38 17.71
C ASP A 278 14.78 -0.78 18.45
N LYS A 279 15.49 -0.45 19.53
CA LYS A 279 16.04 -1.41 20.48
C LYS A 279 14.90 -2.27 21.03
N ASP A 280 15.17 -3.56 21.19
CA ASP A 280 14.36 -4.49 21.96
C ASP A 280 13.88 -3.83 23.27
N ILE A 281 12.64 -4.15 23.68
CA ILE A 281 12.16 -3.79 25.02
C ILE A 281 13.23 -4.22 26.04
N PRO A 282 13.74 -3.31 26.89
CA PRO A 282 14.73 -3.69 27.90
C PRO A 282 14.14 -4.79 28.79
N ASN A 283 14.85 -5.91 28.96
CA ASN A 283 14.54 -7.04 29.85
C ASN A 283 13.47 -8.08 29.43
N THR A 284 13.16 -8.26 28.13
CA THR A 284 12.25 -9.35 27.72
C THR A 284 12.94 -10.44 26.90
N SER A 285 12.54 -11.70 27.09
CA SER A 285 13.08 -12.86 26.36
C SER A 285 12.40 -13.09 24.99
N ILE A 286 11.57 -12.15 24.54
CA ILE A 286 10.77 -12.26 23.32
C ILE A 286 11.63 -11.83 22.13
N SER A 287 11.73 -12.68 21.11
CA SER A 287 12.47 -12.36 19.89
C SER A 287 11.49 -12.06 18.75
N VAL A 288 11.57 -10.86 18.19
CA VAL A 288 10.81 -10.45 17.00
C VAL A 288 11.79 -10.25 15.86
N SER A 289 11.86 -11.20 14.92
CA SER A 289 12.65 -11.03 13.70
C SER A 289 11.74 -10.55 12.57
N LYS A 290 12.08 -9.40 11.99
CA LYS A 290 11.35 -8.81 10.86
C LYS A 290 12.20 -8.85 9.59
N SER A 291 11.58 -9.30 8.51
CA SER A 291 12.06 -9.22 7.13
C SER A 291 10.93 -8.63 6.27
N PRO A 292 11.23 -7.99 5.12
CA PRO A 292 10.19 -7.47 4.22
C PRO A 292 9.12 -8.51 3.88
N ASP A 293 9.51 -9.77 3.72
CA ASP A 293 8.62 -10.86 3.31
C ASP A 293 8.07 -11.72 4.45
N LYS A 294 8.58 -11.49 5.66
CA LYS A 294 8.37 -12.41 6.78
C LYS A 294 8.51 -11.75 8.14
N LEU A 295 7.47 -11.84 8.96
CA LEU A 295 7.49 -11.51 10.38
C LEU A 295 7.48 -12.79 11.22
N VAL A 296 8.51 -13.02 12.03
CA VAL A 296 8.50 -14.10 13.02
C VAL A 296 8.56 -13.53 14.42
N VAL A 297 7.52 -13.82 15.20
CA VAL A 297 7.46 -13.53 16.64
C VAL A 297 7.61 -14.83 17.39
N HIS A 298 8.64 -14.93 18.23
CA HIS A 298 8.87 -16.07 19.08
C HIS A 298 8.83 -15.66 20.55
N ILE A 299 7.93 -16.30 21.30
CA ILE A 299 7.81 -16.19 22.75
C ILE A 299 8.35 -17.49 23.34
N PRO A 300 9.48 -17.46 24.07
CA PRO A 300 9.97 -18.64 24.74
C PRO A 300 9.02 -19.07 25.85
N GLY A 301 8.91 -20.38 26.06
CA GLY A 301 8.23 -20.93 27.23
C GLY A 301 8.86 -20.42 28.52
N ASN A 302 8.07 -20.30 29.59
CA ASN A 302 8.58 -19.87 30.88
C ASN A 302 9.51 -20.96 31.42
N LYS A 303 10.83 -20.76 31.30
CA LYS A 303 11.87 -21.63 31.86
C LYS A 303 11.91 -21.50 33.39
N ASN A 304 10.79 -21.74 34.05
CA ASN A 304 10.73 -21.87 35.49
C ASN A 304 11.44 -23.18 35.88
N ILE A 305 12.75 -23.11 36.01
CA ILE A 305 13.61 -24.16 36.58
C ILE A 305 13.03 -24.61 37.93
N LEU A 306 12.47 -23.67 38.70
CA LEU A 306 11.75 -23.90 39.96
C LEU A 306 10.57 -24.88 39.82
N GLY A 307 9.80 -24.82 38.74
CA GLY A 307 8.66 -25.73 38.51
C GLY A 307 9.12 -27.15 38.20
N LEU A 308 10.21 -27.30 37.44
CA LEU A 308 10.87 -28.59 37.23
C LEU A 308 11.44 -29.12 38.55
N THR A 309 12.09 -28.30 39.36
CA THR A 309 12.66 -28.76 40.63
C THR A 309 11.59 -29.13 41.65
N ILE A 310 10.48 -28.38 41.75
CA ILE A 310 9.37 -28.71 42.65
C ILE A 310 8.65 -29.98 42.18
N GLY A 311 8.44 -30.17 40.88
CA GLY A 311 7.90 -31.41 40.33
C GLY A 311 8.81 -32.61 40.59
N SER A 312 10.12 -32.43 40.44
CA SER A 312 11.13 -33.46 40.73
C SER A 312 11.19 -33.81 42.21
N ILE A 313 11.20 -32.79 43.09
CA ILE A 313 11.15 -32.96 44.55
C ILE A 313 9.84 -33.63 44.96
N GLY A 314 8.71 -33.22 44.36
CA GLY A 314 7.41 -33.85 44.56
C GLY A 314 7.44 -35.33 44.22
N LEU A 315 8.01 -35.70 43.07
CA LEU A 315 8.14 -37.09 42.65
C LEU A 315 9.07 -37.89 43.57
N ILE A 316 10.18 -37.30 44.03
CA ILE A 316 11.10 -37.92 44.99
C ILE A 316 10.41 -38.14 46.35
N LEU A 317 9.79 -37.11 46.91
CA LEU A 317 9.03 -37.20 48.17
C LEU A 317 7.91 -38.23 48.05
N TRP A 318 7.30 -38.31 46.88
CA TRP A 318 6.20 -39.22 46.61
C TRP A 318 6.66 -40.68 46.50
N VAL A 319 7.78 -40.95 45.81
CA VAL A 319 8.44 -42.27 45.82
C VAL A 319 8.88 -42.63 47.25
N CYS A 320 9.45 -41.67 47.99
CA CYS A 320 9.89 -41.88 49.36
C CYS A 320 8.74 -42.14 50.35
N PHE A 321 7.58 -41.51 50.16
CA PHE A 321 6.38 -41.73 50.96
C PHE A 321 5.88 -43.17 50.85
N TRP A 322 6.06 -43.78 49.67
CA TRP A 322 5.62 -45.17 49.43
C TRP A 322 6.70 -46.23 49.70
N LEU A 323 7.98 -45.86 49.88
CA LEU A 323 9.06 -46.80 50.27
C LEU A 323 8.72 -47.70 51.48
N PRO A 324 8.04 -47.24 52.55
CA PRO A 324 7.67 -48.08 53.69
C PRO A 324 6.71 -49.23 53.33
N THR A 325 5.93 -49.10 52.25
CA THR A 325 5.01 -50.17 51.79
C THR A 325 5.73 -51.39 51.23
N LEU A 326 7.03 -51.27 50.91
CA LEU A 326 7.89 -52.40 50.53
C LEU A 326 8.03 -53.44 51.66
N GLY A 327 7.82 -53.04 52.93
CA GLY A 327 7.86 -53.92 54.10
C GLY A 327 6.55 -54.67 54.38
N MET A 328 5.46 -54.40 53.65
CA MET A 328 4.15 -55.05 53.86
C MET A 328 4.02 -56.35 53.05
N ASN A 329 3.44 -57.41 53.64
CA ASN A 329 3.29 -58.76 53.06
C ASN A 329 2.24 -58.86 51.94
N PHE A 330 2.48 -58.18 50.81
CA PHE A 330 1.77 -58.41 49.55
C PHE A 330 2.40 -59.57 48.76
N THR A 331 1.62 -60.30 47.97
CA THR A 331 2.14 -61.33 47.04
C THR A 331 3.01 -60.67 45.95
N PHE A 332 4.11 -61.32 45.55
CA PHE A 332 5.17 -60.70 44.72
C PHE A 332 4.66 -60.01 43.43
N ASN A 333 3.66 -60.59 42.76
CA ASN A 333 3.06 -60.02 41.53
C ASN A 333 2.23 -58.76 41.79
N SER A 334 1.56 -58.65 42.94
CA SER A 334 0.72 -57.48 43.26
C SER A 334 1.58 -56.26 43.66
N ARG A 335 2.75 -56.49 44.29
CA ARG A 335 3.70 -55.42 44.66
C ARG A 335 4.20 -54.64 43.45
N PHE A 336 4.59 -55.35 42.40
CA PHE A 336 5.17 -54.72 41.20
C PHE A 336 4.13 -53.89 40.44
N ILE A 337 2.93 -54.44 40.23
CA ILE A 337 1.84 -53.75 39.54
C ILE A 337 1.45 -52.49 40.33
N TRP A 338 1.33 -52.58 41.65
CA TRP A 338 0.93 -51.45 42.49
C TRP A 338 1.97 -50.33 42.48
N LEU A 339 3.26 -50.65 42.64
CA LEU A 339 4.35 -49.66 42.50
C LEU A 339 4.38 -49.02 41.11
N LEU A 340 4.14 -49.80 40.06
CA LEU A 340 4.13 -49.30 38.68
C LEU A 340 2.95 -48.35 38.44
N THR A 341 1.74 -48.70 38.89
CA THR A 341 0.55 -47.84 38.74
C THR A 341 0.75 -46.49 39.42
N TRP A 342 1.39 -46.51 40.60
CA TRP A 342 1.71 -45.30 41.29
C TRP A 342 2.80 -44.51 40.53
N LEU A 343 3.94 -45.10 40.18
CA LEU A 343 4.97 -44.40 39.39
C LEU A 343 4.41 -43.69 38.15
N ILE A 344 3.47 -44.34 37.45
CA ILE A 344 2.75 -43.75 36.32
C ILE A 344 1.92 -42.53 36.76
N LEU A 345 1.13 -42.62 37.84
CA LEU A 345 0.35 -41.48 38.36
C LEU A 345 1.24 -40.29 38.79
N GLY A 346 2.37 -40.55 39.44
CA GLY A 346 3.35 -39.51 39.78
C GLY A 346 3.94 -38.83 38.55
N PHE A 347 4.26 -39.62 37.51
CA PHE A 347 4.73 -39.10 36.23
C PHE A 347 3.66 -38.27 35.51
N VAL A 348 2.40 -38.73 35.52
CA VAL A 348 1.25 -37.99 34.96
C VAL A 348 1.04 -36.67 35.69
N PHE A 349 1.15 -36.65 37.02
CA PHE A 349 0.96 -35.44 37.82
C PHE A 349 2.08 -34.41 37.59
N THR A 350 3.34 -34.87 37.57
CA THR A 350 4.48 -33.99 37.26
C THR A 350 4.42 -33.47 35.82
N ALA A 351 4.05 -34.31 34.86
CA ALA A 351 3.79 -33.90 33.49
C ALA A 351 2.65 -32.87 33.43
N TRP A 352 1.54 -33.09 34.13
CA TRP A 352 0.41 -32.14 34.16
C TRP A 352 0.82 -30.75 34.69
N TRP A 353 1.73 -30.70 35.67
CA TRP A 353 2.20 -29.45 36.25
C TRP A 353 3.28 -28.73 35.40
N THR A 354 4.15 -29.50 34.72
CA THR A 354 5.33 -28.96 34.02
C THR A 354 5.15 -28.77 32.51
N LEU A 355 4.26 -29.54 31.87
CA LEU A 355 4.00 -29.43 30.44
C LEU A 355 3.38 -28.08 30.03
N PRO A 356 2.44 -27.48 30.80
CA PRO A 356 1.84 -26.22 30.38
C PRO A 356 2.80 -25.02 30.47
N SER A 357 3.75 -25.00 31.40
CA SER A 357 4.62 -23.83 31.58
C SER A 357 5.70 -23.69 30.49
N ASN A 358 6.03 -24.78 29.81
CA ASN A 358 7.17 -24.88 28.89
C ASN A 358 6.80 -24.80 27.39
N VAL A 359 5.54 -24.48 27.05
CA VAL A 359 5.14 -24.35 25.65
C VAL A 359 5.68 -23.05 25.05
N GLU A 360 6.48 -23.18 23.99
CA GLU A 360 6.94 -22.08 23.15
C GLU A 360 5.86 -21.73 22.11
N SER A 361 5.71 -20.43 21.83
CA SER A 361 4.72 -19.93 20.85
C SER A 361 5.43 -19.17 19.73
N TYR A 362 5.08 -19.52 18.49
CA TYR A 362 5.62 -18.91 17.28
C TYR A 362 4.48 -18.38 16.42
N ILE A 363 4.57 -17.12 15.99
CA ILE A 363 3.81 -16.60 14.86
C ILE A 363 4.79 -16.39 13.72
N CYS A 364 4.48 -16.95 12.56
CA CYS A 364 5.12 -16.63 11.30
C CYS A 364 4.06 -16.00 10.40
N LEU A 365 4.20 -14.71 10.09
CA LEU A 365 3.43 -14.08 9.01
C LEU A 365 4.34 -13.97 7.79
N ASP A 366 3.94 -14.58 6.69
CA ASP A 366 4.54 -14.38 5.37
C ASP A 366 3.58 -13.50 4.54
N ASN A 367 3.98 -13.03 3.35
CA ASN A 367 3.16 -12.11 2.52
C ASN A 367 1.77 -12.64 2.10
N ARG A 368 1.51 -13.95 2.25
CA ARG A 368 0.24 -14.59 1.87
C ARG A 368 -0.50 -15.21 3.04
N ASN A 369 0.22 -15.86 3.95
CA ASN A 369 -0.38 -16.68 5.00
C ASN A 369 0.27 -16.36 6.34
N PHE A 370 -0.51 -16.49 7.42
CA PHE A 370 0.04 -16.55 8.76
C PHE A 370 -0.07 -17.97 9.30
N GLU A 371 0.89 -18.32 10.15
CA GLU A 371 0.98 -19.61 10.80
C GLU A 371 1.31 -19.42 12.29
N ILE A 372 0.44 -19.90 13.16
CA ILE A 372 0.64 -19.92 14.61
C ILE A 372 1.03 -21.35 15.01
N LYS A 373 2.22 -21.54 15.57
CA LYS A 373 2.72 -22.83 16.06
C LYS A 373 2.96 -22.79 17.55
N TRP A 374 2.51 -23.84 18.24
CA TRP A 374 2.89 -24.10 19.63
C TRP A 374 3.82 -25.32 19.66
N LYS A 375 5.01 -25.14 20.24
CA LYS A 375 6.01 -26.20 20.36
C LYS A 375 6.30 -26.50 21.82
N LEU A 376 6.57 -27.77 22.11
CA LEU A 376 7.02 -28.23 23.42
C LEU A 376 8.21 -29.16 23.20
N PHE A 377 9.37 -28.83 23.79
CA PHE A 377 10.63 -29.56 23.61
C PHE A 377 10.97 -29.84 22.13
N GLY A 378 10.69 -28.88 21.24
CA GLY A 378 10.92 -28.99 19.79
C GLY A 378 9.80 -29.68 18.99
N PHE A 379 8.87 -30.39 19.64
CA PHE A 379 7.73 -31.03 18.97
C PHE A 379 6.57 -30.04 18.78
N THR A 380 6.01 -29.99 17.57
CA THR A 380 4.88 -29.10 17.25
C THR A 380 3.57 -29.73 17.76
N LEU A 381 2.98 -29.14 18.80
CA LEU A 381 1.74 -29.64 19.42
C LEU A 381 0.49 -29.29 18.59
N ARG A 382 0.48 -28.10 18.01
CA ARG A 382 -0.64 -27.61 17.20
C ARG A 382 -0.15 -26.52 16.26
N THR A 383 -0.82 -26.42 15.12
CA THR A 383 -0.62 -25.36 14.13
C THR A 383 -1.97 -24.80 13.73
N GLN A 384 -2.09 -23.49 13.67
CA GLN A 384 -3.20 -22.79 13.05
C GLN A 384 -2.67 -21.99 11.85
N ARG A 385 -3.45 -21.90 10.78
CA ARG A 385 -3.11 -21.20 9.55
C ARG A 385 -4.30 -20.37 9.08
N GLY A 386 -4.02 -19.24 8.45
CA GLY A 386 -5.00 -18.42 7.76
C GLY A 386 -4.33 -17.49 6.75
N SER A 387 -5.12 -16.77 5.97
CA SER A 387 -4.61 -15.77 5.02
C SER A 387 -4.31 -14.45 5.74
N VAL A 388 -3.23 -13.78 5.36
CA VAL A 388 -2.91 -12.45 5.89
C VAL A 388 -3.88 -11.38 5.38
N SER A 389 -4.45 -11.56 4.19
CA SER A 389 -5.46 -10.65 3.61
C SER A 389 -6.71 -10.52 4.46
N ASP A 390 -7.02 -11.53 5.26
CA ASP A 390 -8.29 -11.64 5.97
C ASP A 390 -8.22 -10.99 7.36
N ILE A 391 -7.03 -10.54 7.78
CA ILE A 391 -6.80 -9.93 9.10
C ILE A 391 -7.34 -8.49 9.06
N ASP A 392 -8.45 -8.26 9.77
CA ASP A 392 -9.08 -6.94 9.91
C ASP A 392 -8.43 -6.13 11.04
N LYS A 393 -8.22 -6.77 12.20
CA LYS A 393 -7.74 -6.09 13.41
C LYS A 393 -6.74 -6.95 14.17
N VAL A 394 -5.75 -6.29 14.75
CA VAL A 394 -4.80 -6.91 15.70
C VAL A 394 -4.76 -6.08 16.97
N TYR A 395 -5.12 -6.69 18.09
CA TYR A 395 -5.21 -5.98 19.37
C TYR A 395 -4.77 -6.86 20.54
N SER A 396 -4.45 -6.21 21.66
CA SER A 396 -4.19 -6.93 22.91
C SER A 396 -5.49 -7.07 23.70
N SER A 397 -5.85 -8.31 24.03
CA SER A 397 -7.00 -8.63 24.89
C SER A 397 -6.56 -8.90 26.32
N LYS A 398 -7.42 -8.56 27.27
CA LYS A 398 -7.22 -8.79 28.72
C LYS A 398 -8.22 -9.83 29.20
N THR A 399 -7.72 -10.92 29.77
CA THR A 399 -8.55 -12.05 30.22
C THR A 399 -8.33 -12.28 31.72
N GLY A 400 -9.39 -12.19 32.53
CA GLY A 400 -9.35 -12.51 33.97
C GLY A 400 -10.51 -11.90 34.77
N ASN A 401 -11.15 -12.72 35.62
CA ASN A 401 -12.10 -12.26 36.64
C ASN A 401 -11.35 -11.55 37.78
N SER A 402 -12.05 -10.64 38.46
CA SER A 402 -11.54 -9.64 39.42
C SER A 402 -10.58 -10.14 40.51
N ASP A 403 -10.56 -11.44 40.83
CA ASP A 403 -9.75 -12.00 41.92
C ASP A 403 -8.50 -12.80 41.47
N MET A 404 -8.24 -12.93 40.16
CA MET A 404 -7.02 -13.60 39.66
C MET A 404 -6.12 -12.66 38.84
N LYS A 405 -4.80 -12.95 38.87
CA LYS A 405 -3.72 -12.27 38.16
C LYS A 405 -4.16 -11.88 36.73
N LYS A 406 -4.12 -10.58 36.40
CA LYS A 406 -4.53 -10.05 35.08
C LYS A 406 -3.63 -10.63 33.99
N LEU A 407 -4.22 -11.28 32.98
CA LEU A 407 -3.49 -11.91 31.88
C LEU A 407 -3.74 -11.14 30.58
N TYR A 408 -2.69 -10.98 29.75
CA TYR A 408 -2.76 -10.31 28.48
C TYR A 408 -2.41 -11.26 27.33
N GLU A 409 -3.12 -11.13 26.21
CA GLU A 409 -2.93 -11.94 25.00
C GLU A 409 -2.99 -11.06 23.75
N VAL A 410 -2.42 -11.54 22.64
CA VAL A 410 -2.50 -10.91 21.31
C VAL A 410 -3.53 -11.66 20.48
N VAL A 411 -4.46 -10.93 19.87
CA VAL A 411 -5.57 -11.46 19.08
C VAL A 411 -5.47 -10.97 17.64
N LEU A 412 -5.54 -11.90 16.69
CA LEU A 412 -5.74 -11.62 15.26
C LEU A 412 -7.22 -11.84 14.95
N SER A 413 -7.93 -10.78 14.55
CA SER A 413 -9.34 -10.83 14.19
C SER A 413 -9.50 -10.92 12.67
N LEU A 414 -10.18 -11.96 12.21
CA LEU A 414 -10.57 -12.21 10.82
C LEU A 414 -12.10 -12.17 10.74
N GLY A 415 -12.67 -10.96 10.67
CA GLY A 415 -14.12 -10.74 10.71
C GLY A 415 -14.73 -11.23 12.04
N VAL A 416 -15.43 -12.37 12.01
CA VAL A 416 -16.06 -12.99 13.19
C VAL A 416 -15.11 -13.95 13.92
N ASN A 417 -14.05 -14.42 13.25
CA ASN A 417 -13.13 -15.40 13.81
C ASN A 417 -11.97 -14.71 14.52
N GLU A 418 -11.66 -15.15 15.75
CA GLU A 418 -10.52 -14.65 16.50
C GLU A 418 -9.48 -15.75 16.71
N TYR A 419 -8.22 -15.42 16.41
CA TYR A 419 -7.07 -16.29 16.62
C TYR A 419 -6.22 -15.73 17.75
N TYR A 420 -5.98 -16.56 18.76
CA TYR A 420 -5.29 -16.18 19.98
C TYR A 420 -3.84 -16.69 19.93
N PHE A 421 -2.89 -15.82 20.25
CA PHE A 421 -1.47 -16.15 20.17
C PHE A 421 -0.99 -17.08 21.29
N SER A 422 -1.52 -16.90 22.51
CA SER A 422 -1.16 -17.73 23.66
C SER A 422 -2.17 -18.85 23.87
N ARG A 423 -1.71 -20.10 23.93
CA ARG A 423 -2.57 -21.24 24.33
C ARG A 423 -2.67 -21.37 25.84
N ILE A 424 -1.73 -20.78 26.59
CA ILE A 424 -1.59 -21.00 28.02
C ILE A 424 -1.70 -19.65 28.69
N LYS A 425 -2.82 -19.49 29.39
CA LYS A 425 -3.15 -18.35 30.22
C LYS A 425 -1.92 -17.90 31.02
N GLY A 426 -1.30 -16.79 30.58
CA GLY A 426 -0.63 -15.88 31.50
C GLY A 426 0.89 -15.69 31.47
N ASN A 427 1.52 -15.60 30.29
CA ASN A 427 2.97 -15.25 30.23
C ASN A 427 3.29 -13.87 29.63
N LEU A 428 2.34 -13.13 29.06
CA LEU A 428 2.61 -11.79 28.53
C LEU A 428 2.16 -10.71 29.52
N SER A 429 3.04 -9.75 29.77
CA SER A 429 2.70 -8.49 30.42
C SER A 429 1.88 -7.60 29.48
N SER A 430 1.23 -6.58 30.05
CA SER A 430 0.46 -5.61 29.29
C SER A 430 1.29 -4.81 28.28
N GLU A 431 2.59 -4.64 28.53
CA GLU A 431 3.48 -3.89 27.65
C GLU A 431 3.96 -4.78 26.51
N GLU A 432 4.33 -6.02 26.81
CA GLU A 432 4.75 -7.01 25.80
C GLU A 432 3.62 -7.34 24.82
N SER A 433 2.39 -7.55 25.31
CA SER A 433 1.24 -7.83 24.44
C SER A 433 0.90 -6.66 23.52
N ARG A 434 0.98 -5.42 24.02
CA ARG A 434 0.78 -4.22 23.20
C ARG A 434 1.90 -4.01 22.21
N TYR A 435 3.15 -4.26 22.61
CA TYR A 435 4.30 -4.16 21.74
C TYR A 435 4.22 -5.16 20.59
N ILE A 436 3.94 -6.43 20.87
CA ILE A 436 3.77 -7.46 19.83
C ILE A 436 2.59 -7.10 18.92
N ALA A 437 1.44 -6.71 19.48
CA ALA A 437 0.30 -6.28 18.68
C ALA A 437 0.64 -5.07 17.81
N SER A 438 1.40 -4.10 18.32
CA SER A 438 1.91 -2.97 17.53
C SER A 438 2.82 -3.45 16.42
N LYS A 439 3.85 -4.27 16.71
CA LYS A 439 4.81 -4.71 15.70
C LYS A 439 4.18 -5.56 14.61
N ILE A 440 3.12 -6.32 14.92
CA ILE A 440 2.30 -7.05 13.94
C ILE A 440 1.46 -6.06 13.13
N ARG A 441 0.76 -5.10 13.77
CA ARG A 441 0.01 -4.04 13.08
C ARG A 441 0.90 -3.23 12.14
N ASP A 442 2.08 -2.83 12.60
CA ASP A 442 3.06 -2.06 11.81
C ASP A 442 3.47 -2.82 10.54
N TRP A 443 3.70 -4.13 10.64
CA TRP A 443 4.04 -4.97 9.49
C TRP A 443 2.82 -5.21 8.58
N LEU A 444 1.63 -5.32 9.19
CA LEU A 444 0.34 -5.45 8.53
C LEU A 444 -0.27 -4.11 8.09
N GLY A 445 0.37 -2.96 8.30
CA GLY A 445 -0.12 -1.63 7.93
C GLY A 445 -1.59 -1.37 8.26
N ILE A 446 -2.06 -1.81 9.43
CA ILE A 446 -3.45 -1.67 9.95
C ILE A 446 -3.51 -0.97 11.30
#